data_AF-A0AAD6XKR7-F1
#
_entry.id   AF-A0AAD6XKR7-F1
#
_cell.length_a   1.000
_cell.length_b   1.000
_cell.length_c   1.000
_cell.angle_alpha   90.00
_cell.angle_beta   90.00
_cell.angle_gamma   90.00
#
_symmetry.space_group_name_H-M   'P 1'
#
loop_
_entity.id
_entity.type
_entity.pdbx_description
1 polymer ?
#
loop_
_entity_poly.entity_id
_entity_poly.type
_entity_poly.pdbx_seq_one_letter_code
_entity_poly.pdbx_strand_id
1 'polypeptide(L)'
;MSHRLSHRLSTTLSSLGSTSGLRTLDDVRDQVATELAMRAASTAETVDGVRLGVVLTLASADDERFLRLLAESLRDRLLHTSHLFALATTGAEAHLLFTGSSPAQVQRALSVAAATLTGRMGASSTAADERSAQAAVEGVSLMDEPLLWRVLRASLVLARDERTPPPGALGVAQMLAGARRGVRRLTPGEAFDAVQGLGDPALLSGGPTFLVDIRPAPRRGGITGSLVVDRNDLEWAFDPRLAHLLIASSYALRPILICADGRASSLAAAALRALGLYNATDVVGGFRAWREAGLDVAGGDSTAEEEY
;
A
#
# COMPACT_ATOMS: atom_id res chain seq x y z
N MET A 1 -70.73 38.62 62.94
CA MET A 1 -70.08 37.77 63.96
C MET A 1 -69.08 36.87 63.25
N SER A 2 -67.82 36.95 63.70
CA SER A 2 -66.64 36.10 63.46
C SER A 2 -66.85 34.75 62.78
N HIS A 3 -66.00 34.41 61.79
CA HIS A 3 -64.91 33.45 62.01
C HIS A 3 -63.86 33.45 60.87
N ARG A 4 -62.61 33.23 61.30
CA ARG A 4 -61.33 33.29 60.58
C ARG A 4 -61.14 32.14 59.57
N LEU A 5 -60.37 32.39 58.51
CA LEU A 5 -59.38 31.43 58.00
C LEU A 5 -58.22 32.18 57.32
N SER A 6 -57.02 31.77 57.69
CA SER A 6 -55.73 32.38 57.43
C SER A 6 -55.08 31.67 56.24
N HIS A 7 -54.62 32.39 55.21
CA HIS A 7 -53.56 31.88 54.34
C HIS A 7 -52.69 33.04 53.82
N ARG A 8 -51.40 32.87 54.03
CA ARG A 8 -50.31 33.81 53.78
C ARG A 8 -50.08 34.03 52.28
N LEU A 9 -49.94 35.29 51.88
CA LEU A 9 -49.32 35.71 50.63
C LEU A 9 -47.80 35.55 50.76
N SER A 10 -47.17 34.74 49.90
CA SER A 10 -45.72 34.70 49.75
C SER A 10 -45.39 35.07 48.31
N THR A 11 -45.04 36.34 48.14
CA THR A 11 -44.47 36.92 46.92
C THR A 11 -43.06 36.37 46.75
N THR A 12 -42.79 35.66 45.65
CA THR A 12 -41.42 35.38 45.20
C THR A 12 -41.21 36.08 43.87
N LEU A 13 -40.58 37.27 43.94
CA LEU A 13 -39.79 37.82 42.85
C LEU A 13 -38.60 36.86 42.63
N SER A 14 -38.69 36.00 41.62
CA SER A 14 -37.53 35.26 41.14
C SER A 14 -36.64 36.21 40.36
N SER A 15 -35.63 36.70 41.08
CA SER A 15 -34.44 37.41 40.62
C SER A 15 -33.84 36.77 39.37
N LEU A 16 -33.69 37.58 38.31
CA LEU A 16 -32.75 37.38 37.22
C LEU A 16 -31.33 37.30 37.80
N GLY A 17 -30.78 36.09 37.84
CA GLY A 17 -29.39 35.82 38.16
C GLY A 17 -28.69 35.18 36.97
N SER A 18 -28.28 35.99 36.01
CA SER A 18 -27.36 35.59 34.94
C SER A 18 -25.99 35.29 35.52
N THR A 19 -25.61 34.02 35.64
CA THR A 19 -24.21 33.62 35.89
C THR A 19 -23.56 33.21 34.59
N SER A 20 -23.05 34.22 33.87
CA SER A 20 -22.09 34.08 32.77
C SER A 20 -20.76 33.58 33.32
N GLY A 21 -20.57 32.26 33.37
CA GLY A 21 -19.25 31.66 33.59
C GLY A 21 -18.34 31.98 32.40
N LEU A 22 -17.10 32.41 32.68
CA LEU A 22 -16.11 32.73 31.65
C LEU A 22 -15.81 31.48 30.82
N ARG A 23 -16.20 31.49 29.53
CA ARG A 23 -15.86 30.42 28.58
C ARG A 23 -14.35 30.33 28.39
N THR A 24 -13.80 29.14 28.48
CA THR A 24 -12.40 28.86 28.16
C THR A 24 -12.19 28.75 26.65
N LEU A 25 -10.94 28.85 26.18
CA LEU A 25 -10.61 28.64 24.77
C LEU A 25 -10.94 27.21 24.30
N ASP A 26 -10.86 26.22 25.20
CA ASP A 26 -11.24 24.83 24.91
C ASP A 26 -12.77 24.71 24.74
N ASP A 27 -13.57 25.38 25.59
CA ASP A 27 -15.04 25.40 25.43
C ASP A 27 -15.47 25.98 24.08
N VAL A 28 -14.76 26.99 23.58
CA VAL A 28 -15.02 27.60 22.27
C VAL A 28 -14.66 26.62 21.15
N ARG A 29 -13.52 25.92 21.24
CA ARG A 29 -13.10 24.94 20.25
C ARG A 29 -14.08 23.77 20.15
N ASP A 30 -14.55 23.26 21.29
CA ASP A 30 -15.53 22.18 21.34
C ASP A 30 -16.86 22.60 20.71
N GLN A 31 -17.32 23.83 21.00
CA GLN A 31 -18.53 24.37 20.37
C GLN A 31 -18.36 24.50 18.85
N VAL A 32 -17.25 25.09 18.38
CA VAL A 32 -17.00 25.29 16.94
C VAL A 32 -16.87 23.94 16.22
N ALA A 33 -16.16 22.97 16.80
CA ALA A 33 -16.05 21.62 16.25
C ALA A 33 -17.43 20.96 16.12
N THR A 34 -18.29 21.11 17.13
CA THR A 34 -19.66 20.59 17.11
C THR A 34 -20.50 21.26 16.01
N GLU A 35 -20.44 22.58 15.88
CA GLU A 35 -21.16 23.32 14.84
C GLU A 35 -20.69 22.96 13.42
N LEU A 36 -19.37 22.82 13.22
CA LEU A 36 -18.81 22.39 11.94
C LEU A 36 -19.19 20.94 11.62
N ALA A 37 -19.16 20.02 12.59
CA ALA A 37 -19.65 18.65 12.43
C ALA A 37 -21.14 18.66 12.05
N MET A 38 -21.94 19.52 12.69
CA MET A 38 -23.35 19.72 12.37
C MET A 38 -23.55 20.07 10.91
N ARG A 39 -22.86 21.10 10.45
CA ARG A 39 -22.93 21.55 9.08
C ARG A 39 -22.44 20.48 8.11
N ALA A 40 -21.26 19.91 8.33
CA ALA A 40 -20.65 18.90 7.48
C ALA A 40 -21.53 17.65 7.33
N ALA A 41 -22.12 17.15 8.41
CA ALA A 41 -23.06 16.05 8.34
C ALA A 41 -24.31 16.41 7.54
N SER A 42 -24.85 17.62 7.71
CA SER A 42 -26.06 18.06 7.01
C SER A 42 -25.86 18.26 5.50
N THR A 43 -24.65 18.64 5.08
CA THR A 43 -24.29 18.87 3.66
C THR A 43 -23.59 17.69 3.01
N ALA A 44 -23.40 16.58 3.73
CA ALA A 44 -22.71 15.40 3.22
C ALA A 44 -23.45 14.77 2.03
N GLU A 45 -22.70 14.39 1.00
CA GLU A 45 -23.22 13.71 -0.18
C GLU A 45 -23.23 12.19 0.03
N THR A 46 -24.26 11.50 -0.46
CA THR A 46 -24.29 10.03 -0.40
C THR A 46 -23.82 9.44 -1.73
N VAL A 47 -22.76 8.63 -1.68
CA VAL A 47 -22.19 7.92 -2.84
C VAL A 47 -22.09 6.44 -2.48
N ASP A 48 -22.71 5.57 -3.27
CA ASP A 48 -22.75 4.11 -3.03
C ASP A 48 -23.14 3.73 -1.58
N GLY A 49 -24.07 4.49 -0.99
CA GLY A 49 -24.54 4.27 0.39
C GLY A 49 -23.63 4.81 1.50
N VAL A 50 -22.52 5.47 1.15
CA VAL A 50 -21.58 6.09 2.10
C VAL A 50 -21.75 7.62 2.05
N ARG A 51 -21.90 8.25 3.22
CA ARG A 51 -21.92 9.71 3.34
C ARG A 51 -20.51 10.27 3.32
N LEU A 52 -20.23 11.10 2.33
CA LEU A 52 -18.96 11.76 2.11
C LEU A 52 -19.05 13.24 2.45
N GLY A 53 -17.97 13.80 3.00
CA GLY A 53 -17.87 15.24 3.19
C GLY A 53 -16.43 15.72 3.33
N VAL A 54 -16.19 16.94 2.88
CA VAL A 54 -14.92 17.65 3.06
C VAL A 54 -15.16 18.83 3.98
N VAL A 55 -14.26 19.04 4.93
CA VAL A 55 -14.26 20.22 5.80
C VAL A 55 -12.88 20.86 5.74
N LEU A 56 -12.84 22.12 5.33
CA LEU A 56 -11.63 22.94 5.36
C LEU A 56 -11.77 24.00 6.45
N THR A 57 -10.78 24.08 7.33
CA THR A 57 -10.74 25.05 8.44
C THR A 57 -9.46 25.87 8.36
N LEU A 58 -9.47 27.07 8.92
CA LEU A 58 -8.25 27.89 8.97
C LEU A 58 -7.23 27.27 9.95
N ALA A 59 -5.94 27.34 9.63
CA ALA A 59 -4.88 26.88 10.52
C ALA A 59 -4.83 27.68 11.83
N SER A 60 -4.44 27.01 12.89
CA SER A 60 -4.35 27.46 14.27
C SER A 60 -3.22 26.72 14.99
N ALA A 61 -2.85 27.16 16.20
CA ALA A 61 -1.76 26.54 16.96
C ALA A 61 -2.04 25.09 17.44
N ASP A 62 -3.25 24.56 17.28
CA ASP A 62 -3.67 23.27 17.85
C ASP A 62 -4.52 22.45 16.85
N ASP A 63 -4.10 22.49 15.59
CA ASP A 63 -4.85 21.95 14.45
C ASP A 63 -5.16 20.46 14.59
N GLU A 64 -4.19 19.64 15.02
CA GLU A 64 -4.40 18.21 15.19
C GLU A 64 -5.44 17.87 16.26
N ARG A 65 -5.45 18.60 17.38
CA ARG A 65 -6.44 18.38 18.44
C ARG A 65 -7.82 18.80 17.95
N PHE A 66 -7.90 19.94 17.27
CA PHE A 66 -9.15 20.45 16.74
C PHE A 66 -9.78 19.52 15.69
N LEU A 67 -8.98 19.02 14.73
CA LEU A 67 -9.47 18.05 13.73
C LEU A 67 -9.93 16.73 14.38
N ARG A 68 -9.29 16.29 15.46
CA ARG A 68 -9.72 15.12 16.23
C ARG A 68 -11.07 15.33 16.93
N LEU A 69 -11.26 16.48 17.58
CA LEU A 69 -12.55 16.85 18.18
C LEU A 69 -13.67 16.89 17.14
N LEU A 70 -13.39 17.49 15.98
CA LEU A 70 -14.33 17.52 14.85
C LEU A 70 -14.67 16.11 14.34
N ALA A 71 -13.67 15.24 14.23
CA ALA A 71 -13.85 13.86 13.84
C ALA A 71 -14.69 13.05 14.84
N GLU A 72 -14.44 13.19 16.14
CA GLU A 72 -15.24 12.58 17.20
C GLU A 72 -16.70 13.05 17.13
N SER A 73 -16.93 14.36 17.02
CA SER A 73 -18.27 14.92 16.89
C SER A 73 -19.01 14.42 15.64
N LEU A 74 -18.31 14.21 14.51
CA LEU A 74 -18.89 13.60 13.31
C LEU A 74 -19.25 12.13 13.53
N ARG A 75 -18.37 11.35 14.15
CA ARG A 75 -18.59 9.92 14.42
C ARG A 75 -19.77 9.69 15.36
N ASP A 76 -19.86 10.47 16.43
CA ASP A 76 -20.96 10.39 17.40
C ASP A 76 -22.32 10.75 16.78
N ARG A 77 -22.33 11.65 15.80
CA ARG A 77 -23.55 12.07 15.12
C ARG A 77 -23.98 11.13 13.99
N LEU A 78 -23.05 10.32 13.47
CA LEU A 78 -23.27 9.41 12.34
C LEU A 78 -23.09 7.94 12.72
N LEU A 79 -23.27 7.57 14.00
CA LEU A 79 -23.03 6.22 14.55
C LEU A 79 -23.64 5.08 13.75
N HIS A 80 -24.82 5.28 13.16
CA HIS A 80 -25.55 4.26 12.39
C HIS A 80 -25.50 4.47 10.88
N THR A 81 -24.67 5.38 10.41
CA THR A 81 -24.57 5.72 8.99
C THR A 81 -23.17 5.42 8.50
N SER A 82 -23.04 4.72 7.36
CA SER A 82 -21.73 4.59 6.73
C SER A 82 -21.28 5.96 6.25
N HIS A 83 -20.09 6.38 6.68
CA HIS A 83 -19.56 7.69 6.39
C HIS A 83 -18.03 7.70 6.31
N LEU A 84 -17.52 8.69 5.58
CA LEU A 84 -16.10 8.98 5.43
C LEU A 84 -15.93 10.48 5.14
N PHE A 85 -15.13 11.16 5.95
CA PHE A 85 -14.87 12.60 5.81
C PHE A 85 -13.38 12.88 5.68
N ALA A 86 -13.06 13.93 4.91
CA ALA A 86 -11.73 14.54 4.87
C ALA A 86 -11.81 15.89 5.59
N LEU A 87 -11.04 16.05 6.66
CA LEU A 87 -10.98 17.26 7.47
C LEU A 87 -9.56 17.82 7.31
N ALA A 88 -9.41 19.06 6.88
CA ALA A 88 -8.10 19.65 6.72
C ALA A 88 -8.03 21.09 7.20
N THR A 89 -6.86 21.47 7.72
CA THR A 89 -6.55 22.88 7.93
C THR A 89 -5.95 23.50 6.67
N THR A 90 -6.14 24.79 6.46
CA THR A 90 -5.54 25.54 5.33
C THR A 90 -4.32 26.30 5.81
N GLY A 91 -3.21 26.22 5.09
CA GLY A 91 -1.96 26.87 5.46
C GLY A 91 -0.77 26.29 4.69
N ALA A 92 0.40 26.90 4.86
CA ALA A 92 1.65 26.39 4.29
C ALA A 92 2.03 25.03 4.93
N GLU A 93 1.84 24.91 6.24
CA GLU A 93 1.90 23.65 6.98
C GLU A 93 0.48 23.33 7.45
N ALA A 94 -0.14 22.35 6.81
CA ALA A 94 -1.51 21.96 7.07
C ALA A 94 -1.59 20.54 7.63
N HIS A 95 -2.69 20.24 8.32
CA HIS A 95 -3.00 18.90 8.76
C HIS A 95 -4.21 18.38 8.00
N LEU A 96 -4.14 17.14 7.53
CA LEU A 96 -5.23 16.41 6.90
C LEU A 96 -5.58 15.21 7.77
N LEU A 97 -6.85 15.05 8.08
CA LEU A 97 -7.40 13.95 8.85
C LEU A 97 -8.57 13.32 8.08
N PHE A 98 -8.49 12.02 7.85
CA PHE A 98 -9.61 11.21 7.40
C PHE A 98 -10.28 10.57 8.60
N THR A 99 -11.60 10.60 8.66
CA THR A 99 -12.37 9.89 9.69
C THR A 99 -13.57 9.20 9.07
N GLY A 100 -13.94 8.03 9.59
CA GLY A 100 -15.06 7.30 9.04
C GLY A 100 -15.55 6.13 9.86
N SER A 101 -16.65 5.55 9.38
CA SER A 101 -17.31 4.38 9.97
C SER A 101 -16.55 3.06 9.79
N SER A 102 -15.65 2.98 8.80
CA SER A 102 -14.92 1.76 8.43
C SER A 102 -13.42 2.02 8.38
N PRO A 103 -12.61 1.28 9.16
CA PRO A 103 -11.14 1.34 9.10
C PRO A 103 -10.59 1.19 7.69
N ALA A 104 -11.12 0.25 6.92
CA ALA A 104 -10.69 0.00 5.55
C ALA A 104 -10.95 1.19 4.61
N GLN A 105 -12.05 1.95 4.83
CA GLN A 105 -12.32 3.17 4.05
C GLN A 105 -11.32 4.28 4.39
N VAL A 106 -11.02 4.48 5.68
CA VAL A 106 -10.06 5.47 6.15
C VAL A 106 -8.67 5.18 5.60
N GLN A 107 -8.22 3.92 5.65
CA GLN A 107 -6.92 3.52 5.09
C GLN A 107 -6.83 3.68 3.57
N ARG A 108 -7.90 3.34 2.83
CA ARG A 108 -7.95 3.61 1.38
C ARG A 108 -7.93 5.10 1.09
N ALA A 109 -8.65 5.92 1.85
CA ALA A 109 -8.65 7.36 1.68
C ALA A 109 -7.26 7.95 1.89
N LEU A 110 -6.56 7.54 2.95
CA LEU A 110 -5.17 7.93 3.20
C LEU A 110 -4.24 7.51 2.06
N SER A 111 -4.35 6.27 1.56
CA SER A 111 -3.52 5.77 0.45
C SER A 111 -3.77 6.55 -0.84
N VAL A 112 -5.03 6.82 -1.17
CA VAL A 112 -5.41 7.63 -2.34
C VAL A 112 -4.94 9.06 -2.18
N ALA A 113 -5.02 9.62 -0.97
CA ALA A 113 -4.55 10.95 -0.67
C ALA A 113 -3.03 11.06 -0.85
N ALA A 114 -2.25 10.11 -0.34
CA ALA A 114 -0.80 10.06 -0.51
C ALA A 114 -0.39 10.04 -1.99
N ALA A 115 -1.11 9.26 -2.81
CA ALA A 115 -0.89 9.25 -4.26
C ALA A 115 -1.33 10.57 -4.92
N THR A 116 -2.46 11.14 -4.51
CA THR A 116 -3.03 12.36 -5.11
C THR A 116 -2.24 13.62 -4.75
N LEU A 117 -1.67 13.65 -3.55
CA LEU A 117 -0.87 14.72 -2.97
C LEU A 117 0.62 14.35 -2.97
N THR A 118 1.08 13.62 -3.99
CA THR A 118 2.48 13.21 -4.12
C THR A 118 3.39 14.43 -3.99
N GLY A 119 4.40 14.32 -3.13
CA GLY A 119 5.35 15.39 -2.85
C GLY A 119 4.86 16.48 -1.87
N ARG A 120 3.58 16.47 -1.48
CA ARG A 120 3.01 17.38 -0.47
C ARG A 120 2.70 16.68 0.86
N MET A 121 2.43 15.38 0.84
CA MET A 121 2.07 14.64 2.06
C MET A 121 3.32 14.17 2.83
N GLY A 122 3.37 14.49 4.12
CA GLY A 122 4.38 14.02 5.05
C GLY A 122 4.05 12.65 5.66
N ALA A 123 4.71 12.31 6.76
CA ALA A 123 4.44 11.07 7.48
C ALA A 123 2.98 11.02 7.98
N SER A 124 2.36 9.85 7.81
CA SER A 124 0.99 9.60 8.27
C SER A 124 0.97 8.75 9.53
N SER A 125 -0.03 8.97 10.39
CA SER A 125 -0.33 8.12 11.53
C SER A 125 -1.80 7.71 11.52
N THR A 126 -2.11 6.57 12.13
CA THR A 126 -3.48 6.05 12.27
C THR A 126 -3.80 5.93 13.75
N ALA A 127 -5.01 6.32 14.15
CA ALA A 127 -5.51 6.13 15.51
C ALA A 127 -5.62 4.62 15.85
N ALA A 128 -5.60 4.29 17.15
CA ALA A 128 -5.66 2.90 17.60
C ALA A 128 -6.97 2.17 17.23
N ASP A 129 -8.07 2.91 17.05
CA ASP A 129 -9.36 2.37 16.58
C ASP A 129 -9.45 2.26 15.05
N GLU A 130 -8.42 2.70 14.34
CA GLU A 130 -8.29 2.80 12.88
C GLU A 130 -9.41 3.59 12.17
N ARG A 131 -10.28 4.27 12.93
CA ARG A 131 -11.39 5.07 12.39
C ARG A 131 -11.00 6.50 12.08
N SER A 132 -9.75 6.85 12.38
CA SER A 132 -9.14 8.12 11.98
C SER A 132 -7.70 7.91 11.57
N ALA A 133 -7.26 8.60 10.52
CA ALA A 133 -5.87 8.65 10.11
C ALA A 133 -5.51 10.08 9.69
N GLN A 134 -4.30 10.51 10.03
CA GLN A 134 -3.85 11.89 9.81
C GLN A 134 -2.48 11.94 9.13
N ALA A 135 -2.21 13.02 8.42
CA ALA A 135 -0.93 13.34 7.82
C ALA A 135 -0.70 14.85 7.80
N ALA A 136 0.55 15.27 7.94
CA ALA A 136 0.95 16.63 7.58
C ALA A 136 0.90 16.79 6.05
N VAL A 137 0.49 17.96 5.57
CA VAL A 137 0.40 18.28 4.15
C VAL A 137 0.94 19.67 3.89
N GLU A 138 1.80 19.80 2.90
CA GLU A 138 2.33 21.08 2.45
C GLU A 138 1.31 21.82 1.57
N GLY A 139 1.02 23.06 1.98
CA GLY A 139 0.29 24.06 1.20
C GLY A 139 -1.14 23.67 0.89
N VAL A 140 -2.01 23.50 1.88
CA VAL A 140 -3.46 23.27 1.67
C VAL A 140 -4.22 24.58 1.62
N SER A 141 -5.04 24.75 0.58
CA SER A 141 -5.90 25.92 0.40
C SER A 141 -7.35 25.54 0.18
N LEU A 142 -8.25 26.54 0.17
CA LEU A 142 -9.65 26.33 -0.22
C LEU A 142 -9.80 25.78 -1.65
N MET A 143 -8.80 25.97 -2.51
CA MET A 143 -8.82 25.44 -3.88
C MET A 143 -8.54 23.94 -3.96
N ASP A 144 -8.06 23.32 -2.87
CA ASP A 144 -7.84 21.87 -2.80
C ASP A 144 -9.11 21.08 -2.45
N GLU A 145 -10.23 21.75 -2.14
CA GLU A 145 -11.50 21.07 -1.82
C GLU A 145 -11.93 20.04 -2.88
N PRO A 146 -11.91 20.35 -4.20
CA PRO A 146 -12.25 19.37 -5.24
C PRO A 146 -11.30 18.18 -5.26
N LEU A 147 -10.04 18.37 -4.88
CA LEU A 147 -9.03 17.32 -4.80
C LEU A 147 -9.33 16.36 -3.65
N LEU A 148 -9.72 16.88 -2.48
CA LEU A 148 -10.16 16.07 -1.34
C LEU A 148 -11.45 15.30 -1.65
N TRP A 149 -12.39 15.91 -2.36
CA TRP A 149 -13.58 15.21 -2.87
C TRP A 149 -13.21 14.06 -3.81
N ARG A 150 -12.24 14.27 -4.72
CA ARG A 150 -11.71 13.21 -5.59
C ARG A 150 -11.12 12.07 -4.79
N VAL A 151 -10.33 12.37 -3.74
CA VAL A 151 -9.75 11.36 -2.85
C VAL A 151 -10.85 10.50 -2.23
N LEU A 152 -11.87 11.12 -1.63
CA LEU A 152 -12.97 10.41 -0.99
C LEU A 152 -13.70 9.48 -1.98
N ARG A 153 -14.07 9.99 -3.16
CA ARG A 153 -14.77 9.19 -4.18
C ARG A 153 -13.91 8.04 -4.71
N ALA A 154 -12.65 8.28 -5.02
CA ALA A 154 -11.74 7.24 -5.50
C ALA A 154 -11.49 6.14 -4.45
N SER A 155 -11.50 6.48 -3.16
CA SER A 155 -11.38 5.50 -2.06
C SER A 155 -12.56 4.52 -1.99
N LEU A 156 -13.74 4.93 -2.47
CA LEU A 156 -14.92 4.06 -2.60
C LEU A 156 -14.84 3.18 -3.84
N VAL A 157 -14.30 3.68 -4.95
CA VAL A 157 -14.05 2.86 -6.16
C VAL A 157 -13.13 1.68 -5.81
N LEU A 158 -12.04 1.94 -5.07
CA LEU A 158 -11.15 0.89 -4.58
C LEU A 158 -11.78 -0.05 -3.53
N ALA A 159 -12.92 0.35 -2.95
CA ALA A 159 -13.68 -0.49 -2.02
C ALA A 159 -14.55 -1.51 -2.76
N ARG A 160 -14.87 -1.27 -4.03
CA ARG A 160 -15.67 -2.19 -4.82
C ARG A 160 -14.91 -3.50 -4.91
N ASP A 161 -15.56 -4.59 -4.51
CA ASP A 161 -15.02 -5.94 -4.56
C ASP A 161 -14.99 -6.43 -6.02
N GLU A 162 -14.23 -5.74 -6.87
CA GLU A 162 -13.93 -6.13 -8.24
C GLU A 162 -12.71 -7.06 -8.25
N ARG A 163 -12.63 -7.99 -7.29
CA ARG A 163 -11.76 -9.18 -7.41
C ARG A 163 -12.18 -10.08 -8.56
N THR A 164 -13.32 -9.79 -9.20
CA THR A 164 -13.72 -10.39 -10.47
C THR A 164 -12.76 -9.93 -11.56
N PRO A 165 -11.89 -10.79 -12.09
CA PRO A 165 -10.95 -10.41 -13.12
C PRO A 165 -11.71 -10.05 -14.42
N PRO A 166 -11.24 -9.08 -15.21
CA PRO A 166 -11.83 -8.81 -16.51
C PRO A 166 -11.69 -10.05 -17.43
N PRO A 167 -12.58 -10.23 -18.42
CA PRO A 167 -12.50 -11.37 -19.33
C PRO A 167 -11.11 -11.54 -19.96
N GLY A 168 -10.56 -12.75 -19.87
CA GLY A 168 -9.24 -13.08 -20.40
C GLY A 168 -8.04 -12.76 -19.50
N ALA A 169 -8.24 -12.10 -18.35
CA ALA A 169 -7.17 -11.91 -17.38
C ALA A 169 -6.74 -13.24 -16.75
N LEU A 170 -5.43 -13.43 -16.63
CA LEU A 170 -4.83 -14.60 -16.01
C LEU A 170 -4.39 -14.26 -14.59
N GLY A 171 -4.67 -15.17 -13.66
CA GLY A 171 -4.04 -15.13 -12.35
C GLY A 171 -2.55 -15.46 -12.44
N VAL A 172 -1.75 -14.97 -11.48
CA VAL A 172 -0.30 -15.23 -11.43
C VAL A 172 0.03 -16.73 -11.45
N ALA A 173 -0.80 -17.57 -10.83
CA ALA A 173 -0.64 -19.03 -10.86
C ALA A 173 -0.82 -19.61 -12.28
N GLN A 174 -1.78 -19.10 -13.05
CA GLN A 174 -2.00 -19.51 -14.44
C GLN A 174 -0.86 -19.02 -15.34
N MET A 175 -0.39 -17.78 -15.14
CA MET A 175 0.79 -17.25 -15.83
C MET A 175 2.02 -18.11 -15.57
N LEU A 176 2.28 -18.46 -14.30
CA LEU A 176 3.39 -19.30 -13.90
C LEU A 176 3.28 -20.71 -14.48
N ALA A 177 2.10 -21.33 -14.41
CA ALA A 177 1.85 -22.63 -15.04
C ALA A 177 2.12 -22.54 -16.55
N GLY A 178 1.71 -21.45 -17.20
CA GLY A 178 1.95 -21.20 -18.62
C GLY A 178 3.41 -21.04 -18.98
N ALA A 179 4.18 -20.29 -18.19
CA ALA A 179 5.62 -20.14 -18.38
C ALA A 179 6.39 -21.47 -18.28
N ARG A 180 5.87 -22.42 -17.47
CA ARG A 180 6.46 -23.75 -17.28
C ARG A 180 6.02 -24.77 -18.32
N ARG A 181 4.97 -24.50 -19.12
CA ARG A 181 4.49 -25.44 -20.13
C ARG A 181 5.54 -25.65 -21.22
N GLY A 182 5.90 -26.91 -21.47
CA GLY A 182 6.87 -27.27 -22.50
C GLY A 182 8.32 -26.90 -22.19
N VAL A 183 8.61 -26.47 -20.95
CA VAL A 183 9.96 -26.16 -20.49
C VAL A 183 10.41 -27.26 -19.52
N ARG A 184 11.51 -27.93 -19.85
CA ARG A 184 12.19 -28.81 -18.90
C ARG A 184 12.96 -27.94 -17.91
N ARG A 185 12.38 -27.78 -16.73
CA ARG A 185 13.04 -27.15 -15.58
C ARG A 185 14.06 -28.10 -15.00
N LEU A 186 15.16 -27.56 -14.47
CA LEU A 186 16.26 -28.35 -13.92
C LEU A 186 16.18 -28.38 -12.40
N THR A 187 16.44 -29.53 -11.79
CA THR A 187 16.77 -29.59 -10.37
C THR A 187 18.09 -28.85 -10.11
N PRO A 188 18.41 -28.46 -8.87
CA PRO A 188 19.68 -27.81 -8.58
C PRO A 188 20.90 -28.64 -9.02
N GLY A 189 20.88 -29.96 -8.80
CA GLY A 189 21.95 -30.86 -9.23
C GLY A 189 22.10 -30.92 -10.76
N GLU A 190 21.00 -31.08 -11.50
CA GLU A 190 21.04 -31.06 -12.98
C GLU A 190 21.52 -29.71 -13.52
N ALA A 191 21.12 -28.60 -12.88
CA ALA A 191 21.59 -27.28 -13.26
C ALA A 191 23.10 -27.16 -13.05
N PHE A 192 23.61 -27.58 -11.88
CA PHE A 192 25.04 -27.62 -11.57
C PHE A 192 25.83 -28.46 -12.58
N ASP A 193 25.39 -29.69 -12.83
CA ASP A 193 26.02 -30.58 -13.82
C ASP A 193 26.05 -29.93 -15.21
N ALA A 194 24.93 -29.32 -15.64
CA ALA A 194 24.84 -28.70 -16.95
C ALA A 194 25.83 -27.53 -17.14
N VAL A 195 26.05 -26.69 -16.11
CA VAL A 195 27.05 -25.60 -16.20
C VAL A 195 28.48 -26.15 -16.29
N GLN A 196 28.73 -27.30 -15.66
CA GLN A 196 30.02 -27.98 -15.68
C GLN A 196 30.25 -28.80 -16.96
N GLY A 197 29.31 -28.78 -17.91
CA GLY A 197 29.37 -29.60 -19.11
C GLY A 197 29.14 -31.10 -18.86
N LEU A 198 28.46 -31.43 -17.76
CA LEU A 198 28.13 -32.79 -17.34
C LEU A 198 26.63 -33.05 -17.51
N GLY A 199 26.26 -34.33 -17.51
CA GLY A 199 24.87 -34.77 -17.57
C GLY A 199 24.35 -35.02 -18.99
N ASP A 200 23.07 -34.75 -19.22
CA ASP A 200 22.33 -35.14 -20.42
C ASP A 200 22.89 -34.48 -21.70
N PRO A 201 23.41 -35.27 -22.66
CA PRO A 201 23.94 -34.73 -23.92
C PRO A 201 22.93 -33.88 -24.71
N ALA A 202 21.63 -34.18 -24.60
CA ALA A 202 20.59 -33.37 -25.24
C ALA A 202 20.48 -31.97 -24.59
N LEU A 203 20.84 -31.83 -23.32
CA LEU A 203 20.97 -30.52 -22.69
C LEU A 203 22.25 -29.80 -23.11
N LEU A 204 23.35 -30.53 -23.26
CA LEU A 204 24.66 -29.93 -23.55
C LEU A 204 24.88 -29.58 -25.03
N SER A 205 24.15 -30.21 -25.95
CA SER A 205 24.28 -29.99 -27.40
C SER A 205 23.78 -28.61 -27.88
N GLY A 206 23.20 -27.81 -26.98
CA GLY A 206 22.49 -26.57 -27.33
C GLY A 206 23.35 -25.32 -27.48
N GLY A 207 24.62 -25.35 -27.06
CA GLY A 207 25.48 -24.17 -26.98
C GLY A 207 25.99 -23.91 -25.55
N PRO A 208 26.73 -22.81 -25.35
CA PRO A 208 27.32 -22.50 -24.04
C PRO A 208 26.21 -22.24 -23.00
N THR A 209 26.38 -22.85 -21.83
CA THR A 209 25.41 -22.87 -20.74
C THR A 209 25.90 -22.02 -19.56
N PHE A 210 25.02 -21.17 -19.02
CA PHE A 210 25.34 -20.28 -17.91
C PHE A 210 24.24 -20.31 -16.87
N LEU A 211 24.64 -20.31 -15.59
CA LEU A 211 23.72 -20.03 -14.50
C LEU A 211 23.60 -18.50 -14.32
N VAL A 212 22.37 -18.00 -14.28
CA VAL A 212 22.07 -16.57 -14.17
C VAL A 212 21.20 -16.31 -12.95
N ASP A 213 21.76 -15.63 -11.95
CA ASP A 213 21.05 -15.23 -10.74
C ASP A 213 20.36 -13.88 -10.97
N ILE A 214 19.01 -13.92 -10.94
CA ILE A 214 18.15 -12.77 -11.20
C ILE A 214 17.60 -12.11 -9.93
N ARG A 215 18.17 -12.44 -8.76
CA ARG A 215 17.80 -11.79 -7.50
C ARG A 215 18.42 -10.38 -7.43
N PRO A 216 17.74 -9.40 -6.82
CA PRO A 216 18.33 -8.10 -6.59
C PRO A 216 19.51 -8.20 -5.61
N ALA A 217 20.70 -7.76 -6.05
CA ALA A 217 21.92 -7.62 -5.27
C ALA A 217 22.37 -8.82 -4.40
N PRO A 218 22.78 -9.97 -4.98
CA PRO A 218 23.35 -11.10 -4.23
C PRO A 218 24.80 -10.82 -3.77
N ARG A 219 25.01 -9.82 -2.91
CA ARG A 219 26.37 -9.45 -2.45
C ARG A 219 26.95 -10.42 -1.41
N ARG A 220 26.12 -11.20 -0.72
CA ARG A 220 26.51 -12.33 0.16
C ARG A 220 25.54 -13.48 -0.08
N GLY A 221 26.03 -14.72 -0.13
CA GLY A 221 25.18 -15.87 -0.43
C GLY A 221 24.76 -15.97 -1.91
N GLY A 222 25.57 -15.46 -2.84
CA GLY A 222 25.38 -15.68 -4.28
C GLY A 222 25.89 -17.06 -4.70
N ILE A 223 25.56 -17.55 -5.89
CA ILE A 223 26.15 -18.81 -6.40
C ILE A 223 27.48 -18.50 -7.07
N THR A 224 28.55 -19.15 -6.64
CA THR A 224 29.89 -18.97 -7.22
C THR A 224 29.87 -19.30 -8.71
N GLY A 225 30.41 -18.41 -9.54
CA GLY A 225 30.46 -18.60 -11.00
C GLY A 225 29.16 -18.28 -11.76
N SER A 226 28.07 -17.89 -11.06
CA SER A 226 26.85 -17.41 -11.71
C SER A 226 27.00 -15.99 -12.26
N LEU A 227 26.32 -15.70 -13.37
CA LEU A 227 26.13 -14.35 -13.87
C LEU A 227 25.01 -13.68 -13.06
N VAL A 228 25.33 -12.56 -12.42
CA VAL A 228 24.32 -11.79 -11.68
C VAL A 228 23.74 -10.74 -12.62
N VAL A 229 22.46 -10.87 -12.94
CA VAL A 229 21.73 -9.93 -13.81
C VAL A 229 20.37 -9.69 -13.20
N ASP A 230 20.09 -8.47 -12.75
CA ASP A 230 18.80 -8.14 -12.14
C ASP A 230 17.64 -8.49 -13.09
N ARG A 231 16.51 -8.93 -12.53
CA ARG A 231 15.33 -9.30 -13.33
C ARG A 231 14.89 -8.20 -14.28
N ASN A 232 15.04 -6.92 -13.89
CA ASN A 232 14.62 -5.76 -14.68
C ASN A 232 15.50 -5.53 -15.91
N ASP A 233 16.76 -5.95 -15.89
CA ASP A 233 17.71 -5.72 -16.98
C ASP A 233 17.83 -6.93 -17.91
N LEU A 234 17.21 -8.06 -17.56
CA LEU A 234 17.48 -9.36 -18.15
C LEU A 234 17.26 -9.39 -19.68
N GLU A 235 16.12 -8.91 -20.17
CA GLU A 235 15.78 -8.92 -21.58
C GLU A 235 16.77 -8.07 -22.41
N TRP A 236 17.17 -6.92 -21.89
CA TRP A 236 18.13 -6.01 -22.52
C TRP A 236 19.55 -6.59 -22.50
N ALA A 237 19.94 -7.22 -21.40
CA ALA A 237 21.24 -7.86 -21.24
C ALA A 237 21.42 -9.07 -22.17
N PHE A 238 20.33 -9.81 -22.45
CA PHE A 238 20.37 -11.07 -23.18
C PHE A 238 19.90 -11.00 -24.64
N ASP A 239 19.36 -9.87 -25.13
CA ASP A 239 19.04 -9.72 -26.55
C ASP A 239 20.33 -9.68 -27.40
N PRO A 240 20.62 -10.70 -28.24
CA PRO A 240 21.85 -10.75 -29.04
C PRO A 240 22.00 -9.60 -30.04
N ARG A 241 20.90 -8.90 -30.36
CA ARG A 241 20.91 -7.72 -31.23
C ARG A 241 21.46 -6.47 -30.52
N LEU A 242 21.40 -6.45 -29.19
CA LEU A 242 21.86 -5.34 -28.34
C LEU A 242 23.15 -5.69 -27.58
N ALA A 243 23.38 -6.99 -27.35
CA ALA A 243 24.56 -7.62 -26.74
C ALA A 243 25.36 -6.72 -25.79
N HIS A 244 24.71 -6.23 -24.73
CA HIS A 244 25.39 -5.49 -23.65
C HIS A 244 26.35 -6.39 -22.88
N LEU A 245 26.00 -7.67 -22.74
CA LEU A 245 26.91 -8.71 -22.30
C LEU A 245 27.53 -9.39 -23.53
N LEU A 246 28.86 -9.37 -23.65
CA LEU A 246 29.58 -10.04 -24.74
C LEU A 246 29.22 -11.53 -24.85
N ILE A 247 28.88 -12.15 -23.71
CA ILE A 247 28.52 -13.57 -23.63
C ILE A 247 27.13 -13.88 -24.19
N ALA A 248 26.23 -12.89 -24.26
CA ALA A 248 24.88 -13.02 -24.79
C ALA A 248 24.79 -12.61 -26.26
N SER A 249 25.84 -12.87 -27.04
CA SER A 249 25.94 -12.50 -28.47
C SER A 249 25.32 -13.52 -29.43
N SER A 250 24.68 -14.57 -28.93
CA SER A 250 24.10 -15.64 -29.75
C SER A 250 22.79 -16.18 -29.20
N TYR A 251 21.84 -16.48 -30.09
CA TYR A 251 20.57 -17.15 -29.75
C TYR A 251 20.74 -18.64 -29.37
N ALA A 252 21.91 -19.23 -29.63
CA ALA A 252 22.22 -20.59 -29.18
C ALA A 252 22.48 -20.66 -27.67
N LEU A 253 22.68 -19.53 -27.00
CA LEU A 253 22.95 -19.46 -25.57
C LEU A 253 21.89 -20.21 -24.75
N ARG A 254 22.34 -20.90 -23.70
CA ARG A 254 21.48 -21.55 -22.72
C ARG A 254 21.59 -20.90 -21.35
N PRO A 255 20.80 -19.85 -21.08
CA PRO A 255 20.70 -19.30 -19.74
C PRO A 255 19.80 -20.18 -18.86
N ILE A 256 20.36 -20.68 -17.76
CA ILE A 256 19.63 -21.34 -16.67
C ILE A 256 19.38 -20.28 -15.60
N LEU A 257 18.14 -19.84 -15.46
CA LEU A 257 17.78 -18.74 -14.57
C LEU A 257 17.49 -19.26 -13.16
N ILE A 258 17.93 -18.51 -12.16
CA ILE A 258 17.63 -18.79 -10.75
C ILE A 258 17.16 -17.52 -10.03
N CYS A 259 16.07 -17.63 -9.30
CA CYS A 259 15.58 -16.60 -8.37
C CYS A 259 15.52 -17.19 -6.96
N ALA A 260 14.87 -16.51 -6.00
CA ALA A 260 14.78 -17.01 -4.61
C ALA A 260 14.15 -18.41 -4.48
N ASP A 261 13.04 -18.66 -5.17
CA ASP A 261 12.18 -19.84 -4.96
C ASP A 261 11.68 -20.54 -6.26
N GLY A 262 12.17 -20.11 -7.42
CA GLY A 262 11.82 -20.69 -8.71
C GLY A 262 10.50 -20.19 -9.32
N ARG A 263 9.85 -19.14 -8.78
CA ARG A 263 8.65 -18.54 -9.40
C ARG A 263 9.04 -17.50 -10.47
N ALA A 264 9.80 -16.49 -10.08
CA ALA A 264 10.21 -15.41 -10.98
C ALA A 264 11.12 -15.90 -12.12
N SER A 265 12.00 -16.88 -11.85
CA SER A 265 12.90 -17.45 -12.85
C SER A 265 12.16 -18.18 -13.97
N SER A 266 11.05 -18.86 -13.68
CA SER A 266 10.21 -19.47 -14.72
C SER A 266 9.59 -18.41 -15.65
N LEU A 267 9.08 -17.31 -15.08
CA LEU A 267 8.53 -16.20 -15.88
C LEU A 267 9.62 -15.52 -16.72
N ALA A 268 10.81 -15.36 -16.14
CA ALA A 268 11.96 -14.80 -16.82
C ALA A 268 12.45 -15.70 -17.98
N ALA A 269 12.47 -17.02 -17.79
CA ALA A 269 12.85 -17.96 -18.83
C ALA A 269 11.85 -17.89 -19.99
N ALA A 270 10.55 -17.79 -19.71
CA ALA A 270 9.54 -17.59 -20.75
C ALA A 270 9.76 -16.27 -21.54
N ALA A 271 10.16 -15.18 -20.88
CA ALA A 271 10.48 -13.92 -21.55
C ALA A 271 11.71 -14.06 -22.47
N LEU A 272 12.80 -14.70 -22.00
CA LEU A 272 13.97 -14.96 -22.85
C LEU A 272 13.65 -15.87 -24.05
N ARG A 273 12.80 -16.89 -23.85
CA ARG A 273 12.31 -17.72 -24.96
C ARG A 273 11.50 -16.92 -25.97
N ALA A 274 10.69 -15.97 -25.53
CA ALA A 274 9.95 -15.07 -26.41
C ALA A 274 10.86 -14.14 -27.21
N LEU A 275 12.04 -13.78 -26.67
CA LEU A 275 13.09 -13.07 -27.41
C LEU A 275 13.81 -13.95 -28.45
N GLY A 276 13.64 -15.28 -28.39
CA GLY A 276 14.27 -16.25 -29.30
C GLY A 276 15.35 -17.11 -28.66
N LEU A 277 15.66 -16.93 -27.37
CA LEU A 277 16.55 -17.82 -26.61
C LEU A 277 15.79 -19.09 -26.20
N TYR A 278 15.47 -19.94 -27.18
CA TYR A 278 14.64 -21.13 -26.99
C TYR A 278 15.24 -22.18 -26.03
N ASN A 279 16.52 -22.06 -25.69
CA ASN A 279 17.18 -22.92 -24.72
C ASN A 279 17.06 -22.40 -23.28
N ALA A 280 16.53 -21.19 -23.06
CA ALA A 280 16.37 -20.65 -21.72
C ALA A 280 15.45 -21.54 -20.86
N THR A 281 15.90 -21.80 -19.64
CA THR A 281 15.20 -22.62 -18.63
C THR A 281 15.46 -22.07 -17.23
N ASP A 282 14.92 -22.70 -16.19
CA ASP A 282 15.07 -22.28 -14.82
C ASP A 282 15.25 -23.43 -13.81
N VAL A 283 15.73 -23.08 -12.62
CA VAL A 283 15.97 -24.01 -11.52
C VAL A 283 14.71 -24.21 -10.67
N VAL A 284 14.30 -25.46 -10.46
CA VAL A 284 13.21 -25.86 -9.58
C VAL A 284 13.54 -25.45 -8.14
N GLY A 285 12.63 -24.73 -7.50
CA GLY A 285 12.78 -24.27 -6.11
C GLY A 285 13.79 -23.14 -5.90
N GLY A 286 14.42 -22.66 -6.97
CA GLY A 286 15.32 -21.52 -6.94
C GLY A 286 16.54 -21.71 -6.03
N PHE A 287 17.06 -20.59 -5.55
CA PHE A 287 18.24 -20.54 -4.68
C PHE A 287 18.00 -21.27 -3.34
N ARG A 288 16.77 -21.26 -2.81
CA ARG A 288 16.43 -22.03 -1.61
C ARG A 288 16.71 -23.53 -1.81
N ALA A 289 16.21 -24.11 -2.90
CA ALA A 289 16.48 -25.52 -3.20
C ALA A 289 17.96 -25.79 -3.54
N TRP A 290 18.66 -24.82 -4.14
CA TRP A 290 20.10 -24.90 -4.36
C TRP A 290 20.87 -25.06 -3.05
N ARG A 291 20.54 -24.25 -2.04
CA ARG A 291 21.12 -24.37 -0.69
C ARG A 291 20.75 -25.67 0.00
N GLU A 292 19.48 -26.07 -0.06
CA GLU A 292 19.01 -27.34 0.52
C GLU A 292 19.72 -28.56 -0.10
N ALA A 293 20.17 -28.46 -1.35
CA ALA A 293 20.96 -29.48 -2.03
C ALA A 293 22.45 -29.47 -1.65
N GLY A 294 22.91 -28.54 -0.80
CA GLY A 294 24.30 -28.44 -0.36
C GLY A 294 25.27 -27.99 -1.46
N LEU A 295 24.77 -27.33 -2.51
CA LEU A 295 25.59 -26.86 -3.63
C LEU A 295 26.28 -25.53 -3.30
N ASP A 296 27.41 -25.29 -3.97
CA ASP A 296 28.30 -24.16 -3.67
C ASP A 296 27.58 -22.80 -3.68
N VAL A 297 27.84 -22.03 -2.61
CA VAL A 297 27.39 -20.65 -2.43
C VAL A 297 28.61 -19.81 -2.01
N ALA A 298 28.80 -18.69 -2.68
CA ALA A 298 29.85 -17.72 -2.36
C ALA A 298 29.64 -17.18 -0.94
N GLY A 299 30.59 -17.53 -0.06
CA GLY A 299 30.60 -17.12 1.35
C GLY A 299 30.70 -18.25 2.37
N GLY A 300 30.53 -19.52 1.98
CA GLY A 300 30.58 -20.67 2.89
C GLY A 300 29.48 -20.67 3.96
N ASP A 301 29.11 -21.84 4.46
CA ASP A 301 28.13 -21.94 5.55
C ASP A 301 28.64 -21.20 6.79
N SER A 302 28.11 -20.01 7.06
CA SER A 302 27.91 -19.59 8.45
C SER A 302 26.45 -19.89 8.76
N THR A 303 26.23 -21.07 9.32
CA THR A 303 25.05 -21.36 10.14
C THR A 303 24.98 -20.32 11.25
N ALA A 304 24.19 -19.27 11.02
CA ALA A 304 23.66 -18.43 12.07
C ALA A 304 22.22 -18.14 11.69
N GLU A 305 21.33 -18.63 12.55
CA GLU A 305 19.90 -18.43 12.56
C GLU A 305 19.57 -16.94 12.40
N GLU A 306 18.63 -16.62 11.52
CA GLU A 306 17.93 -15.33 11.56
C GLU A 306 16.44 -15.62 11.75
N GLU A 307 16.07 -15.80 13.02
CA GLU A 307 14.77 -15.39 13.54
C GLU A 307 14.64 -13.87 13.39
N TYR A 308 13.63 -13.42 12.63
CA TYR A 308 12.79 -12.29 13.01
C TYR A 308 11.41 -12.39 12.34
#